data_AF-A0A218V2P7-F1
#
_entry.id   AF-A0A218V2P7-F1
#
_cell.length_a   1.000
_cell.length_b   1.000
_cell.length_c   1.000
_cell.angle_alpha   90.00
_cell.angle_beta   90.00
_cell.angle_gamma   90.00
#
_symmetry.space_group_name_H-M   'P 1'
#
loop_
_entity.id
_entity.type
_entity.pdbx_description
1 polymer ?
#
loop_
_entity_poly.entity_id
_entity_poly.type
_entity_poly.pdbx_seq_one_letter_code
_entity_poly.pdbx_strand_id
1 'polypeptide(L)'
;MAAKALVPAVPPPQRCRLLLQLARQLPAAPGEIRSHNAVHGHLLQMRALLGSATGARGLSAEALHPVTLQLEARGWLLTPAQRCPLVRAAFLQVLALLPTSFSPGFTQYIHDTISTELGSLLQGGTSGCAELQVGSAVLHQTMAHFMCSEAARLADSERIAAVCSLLQQPNPDIQLGILSWVTAGEGGTCKEVENALGLTLLESLQSVLQERRDKEFLRLYLEALLHLYRDPSAWSQEASNKLQGSSRSCLEMLLHMVEAECPGPELLFQALCAASLLLAHQCGDEAVALVERWCAALEECSQSAWSELLRLAAARSLQLAGAGVVRRSLRAARPSLGPAALRLINMAIRLLQDEEREVRHEASGFASLLRQSPGELLQDGCIFVQDNVGLQSLLELLLGEFGGHPETFNSLLQHIPILDLRSVVEELEANKAASLYKEDEPNVFAEPAVLAQQLLPVLVQLLEKAPTGSPLHALALQWLEATGPGVLRDLQYCKRCWSQGAAVRWGMKALGCARLHTALAVLLVRARLVARVLQVLGESATTMPGLGCGSQELEQELELVQGLLVQHGLAPVPNQDNAPGELGPLLGTDSSKHAAV
;
A
#
# COMPACT_ATOMS: atom_id res chain seq x y z
N MET A 1 -20.36 22.69 14.71
CA MET A 1 -19.20 23.49 14.26
C MET A 1 -18.98 24.74 15.13
N ALA A 2 -19.95 25.66 15.25
CA ALA A 2 -19.79 26.90 16.03
C ALA A 2 -19.33 26.69 17.50
N ALA A 3 -19.85 25.66 18.19
CA ALA A 3 -19.49 25.40 19.59
C ALA A 3 -18.00 25.12 19.81
N LYS A 4 -17.29 24.53 18.83
CA LYS A 4 -15.86 24.18 18.92
C LYS A 4 -14.93 25.33 18.49
N ALA A 5 -15.45 26.32 17.77
CA ALA A 5 -14.64 27.36 17.12
C ALA A 5 -13.89 28.26 18.10
N LEU A 6 -14.38 28.39 19.33
CA LEU A 6 -13.77 29.23 20.37
C LEU A 6 -12.75 28.50 21.25
N VAL A 7 -12.65 27.17 21.14
CA VAL A 7 -11.76 26.35 21.97
C VAL A 7 -10.27 26.68 21.78
N PRO A 8 -9.77 26.92 20.54
CA PRO A 8 -8.38 27.33 20.34
C PRO A 8 -8.01 28.66 21.00
N ALA A 9 -9.00 29.53 21.25
CA ALA A 9 -8.79 30.84 21.89
C ALA A 9 -8.73 30.75 23.43
N VAL A 10 -8.97 29.58 24.03
CA VAL A 10 -8.94 29.40 25.49
C VAL A 10 -7.49 29.16 25.96
N PRO A 11 -6.91 30.07 26.77
CA PRO A 11 -5.56 29.89 27.29
C PRO A 11 -5.45 28.62 28.15
N PRO A 12 -4.35 27.85 28.06
CA PRO A 12 -4.14 26.64 28.87
C PRO A 12 -4.49 26.76 30.37
N PRO A 13 -4.11 27.82 31.11
CA PRO A 13 -4.42 27.93 32.53
C PRO A 13 -5.92 28.10 32.83
N GLN A 14 -6.73 28.52 31.85
CA GLN A 14 -8.16 28.74 32.04
C GLN A 14 -9.01 27.49 31.70
N ARG A 15 -8.41 26.47 31.07
CA ARG A 15 -9.13 25.30 30.56
C ARG A 15 -9.86 24.52 31.65
N CYS A 16 -9.20 24.21 32.77
CA CYS A 16 -9.85 23.53 33.91
C CYS A 16 -11.04 24.32 34.48
N ARG A 17 -10.89 25.64 34.63
CA ARG A 17 -11.96 26.51 35.14
C ARG A 17 -13.17 26.49 34.20
N LEU A 18 -12.92 26.58 32.90
CA LEU A 18 -13.97 26.52 31.89
C LEU A 18 -14.65 25.15 31.85
N LEU A 19 -13.88 24.05 31.92
CA LEU A 19 -14.42 22.68 32.02
C LEU A 19 -15.35 22.52 33.23
N LEU A 20 -14.94 23.03 34.40
CA LEU A 20 -15.77 22.98 35.60
C LEU A 20 -17.03 23.84 35.47
N GLN A 21 -16.94 25.02 34.83
CA GLN A 21 -18.09 25.86 34.56
C GLN A 21 -19.09 25.16 33.63
N LEU A 22 -18.61 24.57 32.54
CA LEU A 22 -19.44 23.81 31.59
C LEU A 22 -20.10 22.61 32.28
N ALA A 23 -19.36 21.85 33.10
CA ALA A 23 -19.91 20.73 33.85
C ALA A 23 -21.03 21.17 34.81
N ARG A 24 -20.88 22.32 35.48
CA ARG A 24 -21.92 22.88 36.36
C ARG A 24 -23.17 23.35 35.61
N GLN A 25 -23.02 23.79 34.37
CA GLN A 25 -24.12 24.23 33.50
C GLN A 25 -24.92 23.09 32.88
N LEU A 26 -24.45 21.85 33.01
CA LEU A 26 -25.23 20.67 32.66
C LEU A 26 -26.38 20.47 33.68
N PRO A 27 -27.58 20.07 33.23
CA PRO A 27 -28.75 19.89 34.09
C PRO A 27 -28.50 18.85 35.17
N ALA A 28 -28.99 19.09 36.39
CA ALA A 28 -28.80 18.17 37.51
C ALA A 28 -29.79 17.00 37.48
N ALA A 29 -30.98 17.22 36.91
CA ALA A 29 -32.02 16.20 36.77
C ALA A 29 -32.74 16.26 35.40
N PRO A 30 -33.42 15.18 34.97
CA PRO A 30 -34.12 15.12 33.69
C PRO A 30 -35.11 16.26 33.43
N GLY A 31 -35.81 16.72 34.49
CA GLY A 31 -36.81 17.81 34.39
C GLY A 31 -36.23 19.21 34.17
N GLU A 32 -34.91 19.37 34.21
CA GLU A 32 -34.24 20.68 34.11
C GLU A 32 -33.71 20.99 32.70
N ILE A 33 -33.88 20.07 31.73
CA ILE A 33 -33.46 20.31 30.35
C ILE A 33 -34.35 21.38 29.72
N ARG A 34 -33.81 22.59 29.53
CA ARG A 34 -34.47 23.65 28.76
C ARG A 34 -34.18 23.57 27.26
N SER A 35 -33.02 23.04 26.87
CA SER A 35 -32.60 22.91 25.47
C SER A 35 -31.55 21.81 25.29
N HIS A 36 -31.88 20.76 24.51
CA HIS A 36 -30.95 19.69 24.18
C HIS A 36 -29.74 20.20 23.38
N ASN A 37 -29.93 21.22 22.54
CA ASN A 37 -28.85 21.82 21.75
C ASN A 37 -27.82 22.53 22.64
N ALA A 38 -28.27 23.21 23.70
CA ALA A 38 -27.36 23.85 24.65
C ALA A 38 -26.52 22.81 25.40
N VAL A 39 -27.17 21.74 25.89
CA VAL A 39 -26.49 20.63 26.57
C VAL A 39 -25.46 19.97 25.64
N HIS A 40 -25.87 19.61 24.42
CA HIS A 40 -24.97 19.04 23.41
C HIS A 40 -23.80 19.99 23.09
N GLY A 41 -24.07 21.29 22.94
CA GLY A 41 -23.05 22.32 22.70
C GLY A 41 -22.00 22.38 23.81
N HIS A 42 -22.42 22.36 25.08
CA HIS A 42 -21.50 22.33 26.23
C HIS A 42 -20.67 21.04 26.23
N LEU A 43 -21.26 19.87 25.97
CA LEU A 43 -20.53 18.60 25.90
C LEU A 43 -19.50 18.59 24.77
N LEU A 44 -19.84 19.11 23.59
CA LEU A 44 -18.89 19.23 22.48
C LEU A 44 -17.72 20.18 22.79
N GLN A 45 -17.98 21.25 23.55
CA GLN A 45 -16.92 22.15 24.05
C GLN A 45 -16.02 21.45 25.05
N MET A 46 -16.60 20.72 26.01
CA MET A 46 -15.83 19.93 26.97
C MET A 46 -14.95 18.89 26.27
N ARG A 47 -15.51 18.14 25.32
CA ARG A 47 -14.77 17.15 24.52
C ARG A 47 -13.58 17.78 23.80
N ALA A 48 -13.78 18.92 23.15
CA ALA A 48 -12.71 19.62 22.42
C ALA A 48 -11.63 20.18 23.36
N LEU A 49 -12.00 20.72 24.52
CA LEU A 49 -11.06 21.20 25.53
C LEU A 49 -10.18 20.06 26.06
N LEU A 50 -10.78 18.90 26.37
CA LEU A 50 -10.08 17.70 26.82
C LEU A 50 -9.18 17.11 25.72
N GLY A 51 -9.68 17.00 24.49
CA GLY A 51 -8.91 16.47 23.35
C GLY A 51 -7.72 17.33 22.92
N SER A 52 -7.79 18.65 23.11
CA SER A 52 -6.68 19.60 22.79
C SER A 52 -5.53 19.61 23.81
N ALA A 53 -5.62 18.81 24.87
CA ALA A 53 -4.65 18.76 25.97
C ALA A 53 -3.62 17.62 25.82
N THR A 54 -3.58 16.93 24.66
CA THR A 54 -2.70 15.77 24.38
C THR A 54 -1.25 16.13 24.03
N GLY A 55 -0.88 17.42 24.00
CA GLY A 55 0.52 17.88 23.93
C GLY A 55 1.19 18.00 25.31
N ALA A 56 2.52 18.12 25.36
CA ALA A 56 3.45 18.00 26.51
C ALA A 56 3.19 18.82 27.80
N ARG A 57 2.02 19.46 27.97
CA ARG A 57 1.49 19.98 29.24
C ARG A 57 -0.02 19.72 29.34
N GLY A 58 -0.40 18.44 29.42
CA GLY A 58 -1.78 18.03 29.69
C GLY A 58 -2.27 18.50 31.07
N LEU A 59 -3.59 18.56 31.26
CA LEU A 59 -4.20 18.89 32.55
C LEU A 59 -3.96 17.72 33.53
N SER A 60 -3.45 18.00 34.74
CA SER A 60 -3.23 16.99 35.77
C SER A 60 -4.56 16.35 36.24
N ALA A 61 -4.54 15.07 36.61
CA ALA A 61 -5.72 14.36 37.14
C ALA A 61 -6.35 15.07 38.36
N GLU A 62 -5.53 15.63 39.26
CA GLU A 62 -5.99 16.40 40.42
C GLU A 62 -6.84 17.62 40.03
N ALA A 63 -6.41 18.35 38.99
CA ALA A 63 -7.12 19.52 38.49
C ALA A 63 -8.45 19.18 37.79
N LEU A 64 -8.61 17.94 37.32
CA LEU A 64 -9.83 17.43 36.68
C LEU A 64 -10.80 16.78 37.68
N HIS A 65 -10.34 16.41 38.87
CA HIS A 65 -11.18 15.74 39.88
C HIS A 65 -12.51 16.48 40.19
N PRO A 66 -12.56 17.82 40.34
CA PRO A 66 -13.83 18.52 40.54
C PRO A 66 -14.77 18.43 39.34
N VAL A 67 -14.23 18.33 38.12
CA VAL A 67 -15.01 18.14 36.88
C VAL A 67 -15.59 16.73 36.85
N THR A 68 -14.78 15.72 37.18
CA THR A 68 -15.18 14.31 37.29
C THR A 68 -16.37 14.15 38.23
N LEU A 69 -16.28 14.69 39.47
CA LEU A 69 -17.37 14.62 40.45
C LEU A 69 -18.69 15.26 39.95
N GLN A 70 -18.60 16.37 39.21
CA GLN A 70 -19.79 17.00 38.62
C GLN A 70 -20.41 16.13 37.53
N LEU A 71 -19.61 15.39 36.76
CA LEU A 71 -20.10 14.49 35.73
C LEU A 71 -20.69 13.20 36.32
N GLU A 72 -20.11 12.66 37.40
CA GLU A 72 -20.69 11.51 38.13
C GLU A 72 -22.11 11.82 38.62
N ALA A 73 -22.29 12.99 39.23
CA ALA A 73 -23.61 13.45 39.70
C ALA A 73 -24.65 13.59 38.57
N ARG A 74 -24.20 13.59 37.31
CA ARG A 74 -25.03 13.74 36.10
C ARG A 74 -25.05 12.46 35.26
N GLY A 75 -24.72 11.32 35.86
CA GLY A 75 -24.74 10.00 35.23
C GLY A 75 -26.04 9.66 34.49
N TRP A 76 -27.17 10.22 34.93
CA TRP A 76 -28.46 10.06 34.26
C TRP A 76 -28.44 10.54 32.79
N LEU A 77 -27.52 11.41 32.39
CA LEU A 77 -27.34 11.84 30.99
C LEU A 77 -26.94 10.69 30.06
N LEU A 78 -26.48 9.56 30.59
CA LEU A 78 -26.18 8.34 29.84
C LEU A 78 -27.39 7.42 29.68
N THR A 79 -28.42 7.56 30.51
CA THR A 79 -29.57 6.63 30.55
C THR A 79 -30.68 7.05 29.58
N PRO A 80 -31.71 6.20 29.36
CA PRO A 80 -32.89 6.57 28.60
C PRO A 80 -33.68 7.78 29.13
N ALA A 81 -33.39 8.24 30.36
CA ALA A 81 -33.95 9.50 30.87
C ALA A 81 -33.52 10.72 30.02
N GLN A 82 -32.35 10.65 29.38
CA GLN A 82 -31.95 11.57 28.34
C GLN A 82 -32.44 11.09 26.97
N ARG A 83 -33.53 11.68 26.48
CA ARG A 83 -34.18 11.28 25.21
C ARG A 83 -33.39 11.61 23.94
N CYS A 84 -32.25 12.30 24.01
CA CYS A 84 -31.46 12.64 22.82
C CYS A 84 -30.21 11.74 22.73
N PRO A 85 -30.12 10.79 21.78
CA PRO A 85 -28.97 9.91 21.63
C PRO A 85 -27.66 10.65 21.40
N LEU A 86 -27.69 11.76 20.66
CA LEU A 86 -26.50 12.60 20.42
C LEU A 86 -25.96 13.23 21.71
N VAL A 87 -26.84 13.61 22.65
CA VAL A 87 -26.42 14.10 23.97
C VAL A 87 -25.80 12.97 24.78
N ARG A 88 -26.42 11.78 24.80
CA ARG A 88 -25.88 10.59 25.48
C ARG A 88 -24.49 10.23 24.93
N ALA A 89 -24.34 10.23 23.61
CA ALA A 89 -23.08 9.94 22.92
C ALA A 89 -22.01 10.98 23.24
N ALA A 90 -22.34 12.27 23.15
CA ALA A 90 -21.40 13.34 23.49
C ALA A 90 -20.99 13.31 24.97
N PHE A 91 -21.90 12.95 25.87
CA PHE A 91 -21.59 12.77 27.29
C PHE A 91 -20.61 11.62 27.48
N LEU A 92 -20.87 10.46 26.88
CA LEU A 92 -19.97 9.31 26.94
C LEU A 92 -18.57 9.61 26.37
N GLN A 93 -18.49 10.36 25.26
CA GLN A 93 -17.21 10.80 24.69
C GLN A 93 -16.44 11.74 25.63
N VAL A 94 -17.12 12.56 26.43
CA VAL A 94 -16.46 13.37 27.46
C VAL A 94 -15.93 12.48 28.59
N LEU A 95 -16.70 11.49 29.02
CA LEU A 95 -16.27 10.53 30.05
C LEU A 95 -15.03 9.75 29.61
N ALA A 96 -14.98 9.31 28.34
CA ALA A 96 -13.87 8.56 27.77
C ALA A 96 -12.53 9.32 27.75
N LEU A 97 -12.57 10.66 27.73
CA LEU A 97 -11.38 11.51 27.68
C LEU A 97 -10.85 11.91 29.06
N LEU A 98 -11.52 11.53 30.14
CA LEU A 98 -11.08 11.86 31.49
C LEU A 98 -10.08 10.82 32.00
N PRO A 99 -8.96 11.26 32.61
CA PRO A 99 -8.06 10.33 33.30
C PRO A 99 -8.81 9.64 34.44
N THR A 100 -8.61 8.31 34.55
CA THR A 100 -9.29 7.25 35.35
C THR A 100 -9.68 7.53 36.82
N SER A 101 -10.33 8.66 37.08
CA SER A 101 -10.61 9.15 38.44
C SER A 101 -12.09 9.06 38.80
N PHE A 102 -12.86 8.19 38.11
CA PHE A 102 -14.24 7.90 38.48
C PHE A 102 -14.29 7.00 39.72
N SER A 103 -15.33 7.16 40.54
CA SER A 103 -15.61 6.23 41.62
C SER A 103 -15.86 4.81 41.06
N PRO A 104 -15.47 3.73 41.79
CA PRO A 104 -15.71 2.36 41.33
C PRO A 104 -17.19 2.07 41.06
N GLY A 105 -18.07 2.61 41.91
CA GLY A 105 -19.53 2.48 41.73
C GLY A 105 -20.02 3.16 40.46
N PHE A 106 -19.49 4.34 40.11
CA PHE A 106 -19.86 5.01 38.87
C PHE A 106 -19.31 4.30 37.62
N THR A 107 -18.11 3.73 37.71
CA THR A 107 -17.54 2.92 36.62
C THR A 107 -18.40 1.69 36.33
N GLN A 108 -18.83 0.99 37.37
CA GLN A 108 -19.76 -0.14 37.23
C GLN A 108 -21.12 0.32 36.67
N TYR A 109 -21.64 1.44 37.16
CA TYR A 109 -22.89 2.01 36.67
C TYR A 109 -22.86 2.34 35.16
N ILE A 110 -21.77 2.92 34.66
CA ILE A 110 -21.58 3.17 33.22
C ILE A 110 -21.62 1.84 32.45
N HIS A 111 -20.85 0.86 32.91
CA HIS A 111 -20.76 -0.46 32.28
C HIS A 111 -22.13 -1.14 32.21
N ASP A 112 -22.88 -1.18 33.31
CA ASP A 112 -24.20 -1.82 33.37
C ASP A 112 -25.23 -1.08 32.51
N THR A 113 -25.16 0.25 32.49
CA THR A 113 -26.03 1.08 31.63
C THR A 113 -25.79 0.79 30.15
N ILE A 114 -24.52 0.74 29.72
CA ILE A 114 -24.17 0.44 28.33
C ILE A 114 -24.52 -1.00 27.97
N SER A 115 -24.17 -1.96 28.83
CA SER A 115 -24.47 -3.39 28.60
C SER A 115 -25.97 -3.65 28.49
N THR A 116 -26.78 -2.98 29.33
CA THR A 116 -28.25 -3.07 29.26
C THR A 116 -28.78 -2.48 27.96
N GLU A 117 -28.29 -1.30 27.53
CA GLU A 117 -28.71 -0.68 26.27
C GLU A 117 -28.38 -1.58 25.09
N LEU A 118 -27.12 -1.99 24.93
CA LEU A 118 -26.66 -2.82 23.82
C LEU A 118 -27.32 -4.21 23.85
N GLY A 119 -27.50 -4.79 25.02
CA GLY A 119 -28.18 -6.08 25.19
C GLY A 119 -29.68 -6.02 24.91
N SER A 120 -30.36 -4.91 25.17
CA SER A 120 -31.80 -4.76 24.89
C SER A 120 -32.12 -4.79 23.39
N LEU A 121 -31.15 -4.44 22.54
CA LEU A 121 -31.27 -4.48 21.08
C LEU A 121 -31.34 -5.92 20.53
N LEU A 122 -30.96 -6.91 21.33
CA LEU A 122 -31.00 -8.34 20.98
C LEU A 122 -32.41 -8.94 21.02
N GLN A 123 -33.30 -8.39 21.86
CA GLN A 123 -34.64 -8.95 22.10
C GLN A 123 -35.72 -8.35 21.17
N GLY A 124 -35.33 -7.49 20.23
CA GLY A 124 -36.22 -6.80 19.29
C GLY A 124 -36.77 -7.69 18.17
N GLY A 125 -37.35 -8.84 18.51
CA GLY A 125 -38.08 -9.72 17.59
C GLY A 125 -39.61 -9.54 17.59
N THR A 126 -40.20 -8.84 18.57
CA THR A 126 -41.67 -8.87 18.76
C THR A 126 -42.30 -7.59 19.35
N SER A 127 -41.77 -6.40 19.05
CA SER A 127 -42.57 -5.18 19.26
C SER A 127 -42.32 -4.15 18.17
N GLY A 128 -43.44 -3.65 17.64
CA GLY A 128 -43.51 -2.92 16.38
C GLY A 128 -42.59 -1.71 16.30
N CYS A 129 -42.15 -1.43 15.07
CA CYS A 129 -41.63 -0.14 14.62
C CYS A 129 -40.81 0.58 15.70
N ALA A 130 -39.58 0.12 15.95
CA ALA A 130 -38.62 0.90 16.73
C ALA A 130 -38.56 2.30 16.10
N GLU A 131 -39.05 3.33 16.81
CA GLU A 131 -39.07 4.69 16.31
C GLU A 131 -37.64 5.07 15.89
N LEU A 132 -37.45 5.37 14.60
CA LEU A 132 -36.17 5.79 14.04
C LEU A 132 -35.72 7.07 14.74
N GLN A 133 -34.91 6.93 15.77
CA GLN A 133 -34.44 8.05 16.56
C GLN A 133 -33.14 8.58 15.97
N VAL A 134 -33.15 9.86 15.59
CA VAL A 134 -31.99 10.53 15.00
C VAL A 134 -30.81 10.49 15.98
N GLY A 135 -29.72 9.87 15.57
CA GLY A 135 -28.49 9.76 16.35
C GLY A 135 -28.29 8.45 17.10
N SER A 136 -29.21 7.48 17.02
CA SER A 136 -29.02 6.17 17.67
C SER A 136 -27.82 5.41 17.14
N ALA A 137 -27.56 5.45 15.83
CA ALA A 137 -26.35 4.87 15.24
C ALA A 137 -25.07 5.43 15.87
N VAL A 138 -24.99 6.75 16.01
CA VAL A 138 -23.85 7.44 16.66
C VAL A 138 -23.70 7.01 18.12
N LEU A 139 -24.82 6.86 18.83
CA LEU A 139 -24.82 6.39 20.22
C LEU A 139 -24.31 4.96 20.34
N HIS A 140 -24.85 4.02 19.55
CA HIS A 140 -24.44 2.62 19.58
C HIS A 140 -22.98 2.44 19.21
N GLN A 141 -22.50 3.13 18.16
CA GLN A 141 -21.09 3.15 17.78
C GLN A 141 -20.21 3.69 18.93
N THR A 142 -20.61 4.80 19.56
CA THR A 142 -19.87 5.40 20.68
C THR A 142 -19.84 4.47 21.90
N MET A 143 -20.94 3.79 22.20
CA MET A 143 -21.04 2.81 23.29
C MET A 143 -20.15 1.60 23.04
N ALA A 144 -20.16 1.05 21.82
CA ALA A 144 -19.30 -0.06 21.44
C ALA A 144 -17.81 0.32 21.52
N HIS A 145 -17.44 1.50 21.01
CA HIS A 145 -16.07 2.02 21.10
C HIS A 145 -15.62 2.22 22.56
N PHE A 146 -16.51 2.70 23.43
CA PHE A 146 -16.23 2.84 24.86
C PHE A 146 -15.99 1.47 25.51
N MET A 147 -16.82 0.47 25.19
CA MET A 147 -16.65 -0.89 25.70
C MET A 147 -15.30 -1.50 25.28
N CYS A 148 -14.89 -1.31 24.02
CA CYS A 148 -13.58 -1.76 23.54
C CYS A 148 -12.44 -1.07 24.31
N SER A 149 -12.54 0.25 24.51
CA SER A 149 -11.53 1.03 25.23
C SER A 149 -11.43 0.63 26.70
N GLU A 150 -12.56 0.36 27.37
CA GLU A 150 -12.59 -0.12 28.75
C GLU A 150 -12.06 -1.54 28.89
N ALA A 151 -12.40 -2.45 27.97
CA ALA A 151 -11.85 -3.80 27.91
C ALA A 151 -10.33 -3.76 27.74
N ALA A 152 -9.84 -2.90 26.84
CA ALA A 152 -8.41 -2.72 26.61
C ALA A 152 -7.69 -2.14 27.83
N ARG A 153 -8.28 -1.15 28.48
CA ARG A 153 -7.68 -0.50 29.65
C ARG A 153 -7.56 -1.45 30.85
N LEU A 154 -8.56 -2.31 31.06
CA LEU A 154 -8.63 -3.19 32.23
C LEU A 154 -8.02 -4.57 31.98
N ALA A 155 -7.82 -4.96 30.72
CA ALA A 155 -7.35 -6.29 30.31
C ALA A 155 -8.16 -7.44 30.96
N ASP A 156 -9.47 -7.21 31.15
CA ASP A 156 -10.36 -8.15 31.83
C ASP A 156 -10.99 -9.14 30.84
N SER A 157 -10.87 -10.44 31.11
CA SER A 157 -11.32 -11.50 30.21
C SER A 157 -12.82 -11.50 29.98
N GLU A 158 -13.62 -11.16 30.99
CA GLU A 158 -15.09 -11.12 30.84
C GLU A 158 -15.52 -9.97 29.93
N ARG A 159 -14.94 -8.78 30.11
CA ARG A 159 -15.19 -7.63 29.23
C ARG A 159 -14.70 -7.86 27.80
N ILE A 160 -13.55 -8.51 27.62
CA ILE A 160 -13.04 -8.90 26.29
C ILE A 160 -14.06 -9.84 25.61
N ALA A 161 -14.51 -10.87 26.32
CA ALA A 161 -15.51 -11.81 25.80
C ALA A 161 -16.84 -11.11 25.45
N ALA A 162 -17.26 -10.13 26.25
CA ALA A 162 -18.46 -9.34 25.99
C ALA A 162 -18.33 -8.52 24.69
N VAL A 163 -17.18 -7.89 24.44
CA VAL A 163 -16.94 -7.15 23.19
C VAL A 163 -16.93 -8.09 21.99
N CYS A 164 -16.28 -9.26 22.08
CA CYS A 164 -16.32 -10.27 21.02
C CYS A 164 -17.76 -10.75 20.74
N SER A 165 -18.56 -10.94 21.79
CA SER A 165 -19.98 -11.29 21.66
C SER A 165 -20.76 -10.19 20.94
N LEU A 166 -20.54 -8.92 21.27
CA LEU A 166 -21.16 -7.77 20.60
C LEU A 166 -20.83 -7.70 19.11
N LEU A 167 -19.60 -8.02 18.71
CA LEU A 167 -19.19 -8.06 17.30
C LEU A 167 -19.94 -9.14 16.50
N GLN A 168 -20.29 -10.26 17.12
CA GLN A 168 -21.05 -11.34 16.48
C GLN A 168 -22.56 -11.05 16.37
N GLN A 169 -23.04 -9.95 16.95
CA GLN A 169 -24.46 -9.59 16.88
C GLN A 169 -24.83 -8.98 15.52
N PRO A 170 -26.08 -9.15 15.06
CA PRO A 170 -26.49 -8.68 13.74
C PRO A 170 -26.63 -7.14 13.61
N ASN A 171 -26.37 -6.39 14.68
CA ASN A 171 -26.55 -4.92 14.70
C ASN A 171 -25.38 -4.21 14.00
N PRO A 172 -25.60 -3.57 12.83
CA PRO A 172 -24.53 -2.98 12.04
C PRO A 172 -23.85 -1.81 12.75
N ASP A 173 -24.57 -1.01 13.52
CA ASP A 173 -23.99 0.16 14.21
C ASP A 173 -22.99 -0.27 15.29
N ILE A 174 -23.30 -1.33 16.03
CA ILE A 174 -22.37 -1.89 17.03
C ILE A 174 -21.12 -2.43 16.34
N GLN A 175 -21.31 -3.24 15.29
CA GLN A 175 -20.20 -3.83 14.54
C GLN A 175 -19.29 -2.73 13.95
N LEU A 176 -19.85 -1.70 13.31
CA LEU A 176 -19.10 -0.56 12.80
C LEU A 176 -18.35 0.20 13.90
N GLY A 177 -18.94 0.34 15.09
CA GLY A 177 -18.28 0.94 16.26
C GLY A 177 -17.06 0.16 16.72
N ILE A 178 -17.12 -1.18 16.72
CA ILE A 178 -15.99 -2.05 17.07
C ILE A 178 -14.92 -2.04 15.98
N LEU A 179 -15.33 -2.18 14.71
CA LEU A 179 -14.40 -2.17 13.57
C LEU A 179 -13.64 -0.84 13.45
N SER A 180 -14.33 0.29 13.63
CA SER A 180 -13.70 1.61 13.63
C SER A 180 -12.79 1.85 14.84
N TRP A 181 -13.08 1.26 16.00
CA TRP A 181 -12.17 1.28 17.14
C TRP A 181 -10.85 0.56 16.81
N VAL A 182 -10.93 -0.60 16.15
CA VAL A 182 -9.76 -1.37 15.71
C VAL A 182 -8.92 -0.56 14.71
N THR A 183 -9.54 0.05 13.69
CA THR A 183 -8.79 0.76 12.65
C THR A 183 -8.25 2.13 13.09
N ALA A 184 -8.88 2.77 14.08
CA ALA A 184 -8.44 4.06 14.59
C ALA A 184 -7.04 4.02 15.19
N GLY A 185 -6.61 2.89 15.77
CA GLY A 185 -5.19 2.56 16.00
C GLY A 185 -4.29 3.62 16.67
N GLU A 186 -4.84 4.61 17.37
CA GLU A 186 -4.07 5.69 18.00
C GLU A 186 -3.44 5.18 19.31
N GLY A 187 -2.30 4.51 19.17
CA GLY A 187 -1.24 4.37 20.19
C GLY A 187 -1.65 3.80 21.56
N GLY A 188 -1.62 2.48 21.70
CA GLY A 188 -1.61 1.82 23.01
C GLY A 188 -2.81 0.92 23.33
N THR A 189 -3.44 0.34 22.31
CA THR A 189 -4.47 -0.70 22.46
C THR A 189 -3.88 -1.99 23.06
N CYS A 190 -4.69 -2.67 23.86
CA CYS A 190 -4.32 -3.89 24.58
C CYS A 190 -4.27 -5.07 23.60
N LYS A 191 -3.10 -5.72 23.49
CA LYS A 191 -2.86 -6.84 22.58
C LYS A 191 -3.85 -7.99 22.81
N GLU A 192 -4.30 -8.20 24.04
CA GLU A 192 -5.26 -9.23 24.39
C GLU A 192 -6.63 -9.00 23.74
N VAL A 193 -7.12 -7.75 23.73
CA VAL A 193 -8.38 -7.37 23.05
C VAL A 193 -8.23 -7.54 21.54
N GLU A 194 -7.12 -7.04 20.98
CA GLU A 194 -6.83 -7.12 19.55
C GLU A 194 -6.76 -8.57 19.07
N ASN A 195 -6.07 -9.43 19.81
CA ASN A 195 -6.00 -10.86 19.53
C ASN A 195 -7.39 -11.51 19.58
N ALA A 196 -8.18 -11.25 20.63
CA ALA A 196 -9.52 -11.84 20.75
C ALA A 196 -10.47 -11.37 19.62
N LEU A 197 -10.43 -10.09 19.26
CA LEU A 197 -11.18 -9.54 18.14
C LEU A 197 -10.70 -10.12 16.81
N GLY A 198 -9.40 -10.26 16.60
CA GLY A 198 -8.82 -10.86 15.39
C GLY A 198 -9.30 -12.29 15.18
N LEU A 199 -9.24 -13.12 16.22
CA LEU A 199 -9.76 -14.49 16.18
C LEU A 199 -11.26 -14.53 15.89
N THR A 200 -12.02 -13.59 16.47
CA THR A 200 -13.46 -13.46 16.26
C THR A 200 -13.78 -13.09 14.80
N LEU A 201 -13.01 -12.18 14.20
CA LEU A 201 -13.15 -11.80 12.79
C LEU A 201 -12.76 -12.93 11.83
N LEU A 202 -11.73 -13.71 12.16
CA LEU A 202 -11.34 -14.87 11.36
C LEU A 202 -12.43 -15.95 11.36
N GLU A 203 -13.03 -16.21 12.52
CA GLU A 203 -14.11 -17.20 12.67
C GLU A 203 -15.36 -16.84 11.85
N SER A 204 -15.74 -15.56 11.81
CA SER A 204 -16.91 -15.08 11.04
C SER A 204 -16.60 -14.68 9.60
N LEU A 205 -15.36 -14.81 9.12
CA LEU A 205 -14.97 -14.30 7.80
C LEU A 205 -15.81 -14.93 6.67
N GLN A 206 -16.00 -16.25 6.70
CA GLN A 206 -16.72 -16.96 5.63
C GLN A 206 -18.18 -16.54 5.56
N SER A 207 -18.87 -16.48 6.70
CA SER A 207 -20.29 -16.09 6.74
C SER A 207 -20.47 -14.63 6.33
N VAL A 208 -19.59 -13.74 6.77
CA VAL A 208 -19.61 -12.32 6.39
C VAL A 208 -19.45 -12.15 4.88
N LEU A 209 -18.49 -12.85 4.25
CA LEU A 209 -18.28 -12.78 2.80
C LEU A 209 -19.44 -13.36 1.98
N GLN A 210 -20.16 -14.36 2.52
CA GLN A 210 -21.30 -15.00 1.84
C GLN A 210 -22.60 -14.20 1.96
N GLU A 211 -22.90 -13.71 3.17
CA GLU A 211 -24.22 -13.19 3.52
C GLU A 211 -24.31 -11.66 3.40
N ARG A 212 -23.23 -10.93 3.71
CA ARG A 212 -23.26 -9.47 3.74
C ARG A 212 -23.02 -8.89 2.34
N ARG A 213 -23.85 -7.90 1.97
CA ARG A 213 -23.76 -7.16 0.69
C ARG A 213 -23.40 -5.70 0.84
N ASP A 214 -23.34 -5.20 2.07
CA ASP A 214 -22.95 -3.82 2.37
C ASP A 214 -21.44 -3.64 2.13
N LYS A 215 -21.11 -2.79 1.15
CA LYS A 215 -19.74 -2.55 0.72
C LYS A 215 -18.90 -1.84 1.78
N GLU A 216 -19.48 -0.87 2.50
CA GLU A 216 -18.76 -0.11 3.53
C GLU A 216 -18.47 -1.00 4.74
N PHE A 217 -19.43 -1.85 5.11
CA PHE A 217 -19.21 -2.84 6.14
C PHE A 217 -18.08 -3.81 5.77
N LEU A 218 -18.14 -4.40 4.57
CA LEU A 218 -17.11 -5.32 4.10
C LEU A 218 -15.73 -4.64 4.04
N ARG A 219 -15.68 -3.39 3.59
CA ARG A 219 -14.45 -2.59 3.55
C ARG A 219 -13.84 -2.46 4.95
N LEU A 220 -14.62 -1.98 5.92
CA LEU A 220 -14.16 -1.81 7.30
C LEU A 220 -13.81 -3.12 7.99
N TYR A 221 -14.54 -4.20 7.69
CA TYR A 221 -14.28 -5.53 8.22
C TYR A 221 -12.90 -6.04 7.78
N LEU A 222 -12.62 -5.97 6.48
CA LEU A 222 -11.34 -6.40 5.92
C LEU A 222 -10.20 -5.47 6.33
N GLU A 223 -10.45 -4.16 6.42
CA GLU A 223 -9.49 -3.18 6.92
C GLU A 223 -9.08 -3.46 8.39
N ALA A 224 -10.06 -3.72 9.26
CA ALA A 224 -9.81 -4.10 10.65
C ALA A 224 -9.02 -5.40 10.75
N LEU A 225 -9.36 -6.41 9.94
CA LEU A 225 -8.63 -7.67 9.89
C LEU A 225 -7.17 -7.45 9.48
N LEU A 226 -6.93 -6.64 8.46
CA LEU A 226 -5.58 -6.30 7.98
C LEU A 226 -4.79 -5.46 8.99
N HIS A 227 -5.46 -4.63 9.78
CA HIS A 227 -4.84 -3.87 10.87
C HIS A 227 -4.31 -4.80 11.96
N LEU A 228 -5.13 -5.75 12.41
CA LEU A 228 -4.80 -6.70 13.48
C LEU A 228 -3.69 -7.68 13.10
N TYR A 229 -3.61 -8.07 11.83
CA TYR A 229 -2.61 -9.01 11.32
C TYR A 229 -1.56 -8.34 10.41
N ARG A 230 -1.32 -7.04 10.59
CA ARG A 230 -0.29 -6.32 9.82
C ARG A 230 1.12 -6.87 10.09
N ASP A 231 1.40 -7.23 11.34
CA ASP A 231 2.65 -7.88 11.72
C ASP A 231 2.50 -9.41 11.58
N PRO A 232 3.34 -10.09 10.77
CA PRO A 232 3.35 -11.54 10.70
C PRO A 232 3.50 -12.24 12.05
N SER A 233 4.13 -11.58 13.03
CA SER A 233 4.29 -12.12 14.40
C SER A 233 2.97 -12.22 15.18
N ALA A 234 1.95 -11.45 14.79
CA ALA A 234 0.62 -11.49 15.40
C ALA A 234 -0.18 -12.74 14.99
N TRP A 235 0.23 -13.44 13.92
CA TRP A 235 -0.45 -14.63 13.45
C TRP A 235 -0.12 -15.87 14.31
N SER A 236 -1.09 -16.30 15.12
CA SER A 236 -0.94 -17.44 16.03
C SER A 236 -1.42 -18.76 15.43
N GLN A 237 -1.07 -19.89 16.07
CA GLN A 237 -1.65 -21.20 15.71
C GLN A 237 -3.17 -21.22 15.88
N GLU A 238 -3.71 -20.46 16.84
CA GLU A 238 -5.14 -20.35 17.07
C GLU A 238 -5.83 -19.62 15.91
N ALA A 239 -5.22 -18.57 15.35
CA ALA A 239 -5.71 -17.90 14.15
C ALA A 239 -5.80 -18.86 12.96
N SER A 240 -4.77 -19.71 12.77
CA SER A 240 -4.79 -20.77 11.76
C SER A 240 -5.93 -21.78 11.99
N ASN A 241 -6.19 -22.15 13.24
CA ASN A 241 -7.27 -23.08 13.58
C ASN A 241 -8.65 -22.48 13.31
N LYS A 242 -8.88 -21.19 13.58
CA LYS A 242 -10.15 -20.48 13.30
C LYS A 242 -10.50 -20.43 11.82
N LEU A 243 -9.49 -20.46 10.95
CA LEU A 243 -9.65 -20.50 9.48
C LEU A 243 -9.64 -21.91 8.89
N GLN A 244 -9.40 -22.94 9.70
CA GLN A 244 -9.27 -24.30 9.19
C GLN A 244 -10.58 -24.76 8.56
N GLY A 245 -10.54 -25.12 7.27
CA GLY A 245 -11.71 -25.56 6.50
C GLY A 245 -12.45 -24.44 5.75
N SER A 246 -12.32 -23.17 6.18
CA SER A 246 -12.97 -22.02 5.52
C SER A 246 -11.99 -21.17 4.69
N SER A 247 -10.69 -21.24 4.96
CA SER A 247 -9.64 -20.40 4.34
C SER A 247 -9.66 -20.39 2.81
N ARG A 248 -9.78 -21.58 2.19
CA ARG A 248 -9.84 -21.72 0.74
C ARG A 248 -11.08 -21.04 0.15
N SER A 249 -12.26 -21.29 0.75
CA SER A 249 -13.52 -20.69 0.30
C SER A 249 -13.49 -19.16 0.46
N CYS A 250 -12.95 -18.66 1.58
CA CYS A 250 -12.77 -17.22 1.79
C CYS A 250 -11.87 -16.60 0.74
N LEU A 251 -10.74 -17.24 0.44
CA LEU A 251 -9.81 -16.78 -0.59
C LEU A 251 -10.45 -16.77 -1.98
N GLU A 252 -11.18 -17.83 -2.35
CA GLU A 252 -11.90 -17.89 -3.62
C GLU A 252 -12.97 -16.79 -3.74
N MET A 253 -13.70 -16.48 -2.66
CA MET A 253 -14.67 -15.39 -2.63
C MET A 253 -14.01 -14.00 -2.75
N LEU A 254 -12.88 -13.78 -2.07
CA LEU A 254 -12.14 -12.52 -2.16
C LEU A 254 -11.54 -12.31 -3.56
N LEU A 255 -10.94 -13.34 -4.16
CA LEU A 255 -10.43 -13.26 -5.53
C LEU A 255 -11.56 -13.04 -6.53
N HIS A 256 -12.71 -13.71 -6.36
CA HIS A 256 -13.88 -13.45 -7.19
C HIS A 256 -14.39 -12.02 -7.05
N MET A 257 -14.34 -11.44 -5.84
CA MET A 257 -14.71 -10.04 -5.61
C MET A 257 -13.78 -9.08 -6.36
N VAL A 258 -12.47 -9.39 -6.43
CA VAL A 258 -11.49 -8.61 -7.19
C VAL A 258 -11.71 -8.74 -8.69
N GLU A 259 -12.01 -9.95 -9.16
CA GLU A 259 -12.26 -10.24 -10.59
C GLU A 259 -13.61 -9.69 -11.10
N ALA A 260 -14.61 -9.51 -10.24
CA ALA A 260 -15.98 -9.17 -10.66
C ALA A 260 -16.26 -7.66 -10.89
N GLU A 261 -15.24 -6.81 -10.98
CA GLU A 261 -15.27 -5.38 -11.41
C GLU A 261 -16.33 -4.42 -10.80
N CYS A 262 -16.96 -4.74 -9.66
CA CYS A 262 -18.10 -3.94 -9.14
C CYS A 262 -18.04 -3.37 -7.69
N PRO A 263 -17.03 -3.58 -6.82
CA PRO A 263 -17.11 -3.05 -5.45
C PRO A 263 -16.68 -1.58 -5.29
N GLY A 264 -15.85 -1.04 -6.18
CA GLY A 264 -15.15 0.24 -6.00
C GLY A 264 -13.71 0.04 -5.49
N PRO A 265 -12.78 0.99 -5.73
CA PRO A 265 -11.35 0.79 -5.51
C PRO A 265 -10.97 0.56 -4.04
N GLU A 266 -11.69 1.14 -3.08
CA GLU A 266 -11.39 1.01 -1.66
C GLU A 266 -11.69 -0.39 -1.12
N LEU A 267 -12.81 -0.99 -1.52
CA LEU A 267 -13.13 -2.36 -1.12
C LEU A 267 -12.24 -3.37 -1.87
N LEU A 268 -11.93 -3.11 -3.15
CA LEU A 268 -10.98 -3.92 -3.91
C LEU A 268 -9.59 -3.92 -3.27
N PHE A 269 -9.10 -2.77 -2.80
CA PHE A 269 -7.86 -2.66 -2.04
C PHE A 269 -7.84 -3.63 -0.86
N GLN A 270 -8.89 -3.58 -0.02
CA GLN A 270 -8.95 -4.41 1.18
C GLN A 270 -9.12 -5.89 0.83
N ALA A 271 -9.91 -6.21 -0.20
CA ALA A 271 -10.11 -7.58 -0.66
C ALA A 271 -8.81 -8.22 -1.18
N LEU A 272 -8.03 -7.48 -1.97
CA LEU A 272 -6.76 -7.95 -2.52
C LEU A 272 -5.70 -8.14 -1.41
N CYS A 273 -5.62 -7.19 -0.48
CA CYS A 273 -4.74 -7.31 0.68
C CYS A 273 -5.14 -8.48 1.58
N ALA A 274 -6.43 -8.67 1.86
CA ALA A 274 -6.94 -9.77 2.67
C ALA A 274 -6.72 -11.14 2.00
N ALA A 275 -6.92 -11.23 0.68
CA ALA A 275 -6.58 -12.43 -0.09
C ALA A 275 -5.09 -12.78 0.04
N SER A 276 -4.23 -11.75 0.01
CA SER A 276 -2.78 -11.91 0.17
C SER A 276 -2.42 -12.38 1.58
N LEU A 277 -3.03 -11.80 2.62
CA LEU A 277 -2.87 -12.25 4.00
C LEU A 277 -3.23 -13.75 4.15
N LEU A 278 -4.40 -14.17 3.63
CA LEU A 278 -4.80 -15.57 3.68
C LEU A 278 -3.84 -16.48 2.90
N LEU A 279 -3.35 -16.04 1.73
CA LEU A 279 -2.36 -16.78 0.93
C LEU A 279 -1.01 -16.96 1.63
N ALA A 280 -0.57 -15.95 2.39
CA ALA A 280 0.68 -16.01 3.14
C ALA A 280 0.65 -17.13 4.20
N HIS A 281 -0.52 -17.38 4.79
CA HIS A 281 -0.72 -18.36 5.86
C HIS A 281 -1.32 -19.70 5.41
N GLN A 282 -1.69 -19.85 4.13
CA GLN A 282 -2.12 -21.13 3.55
C GLN A 282 -0.90 -22.01 3.18
N CYS A 283 -0.73 -23.12 3.93
CA CYS A 283 0.41 -24.04 3.81
C CYS A 283 0.09 -25.34 3.05
N GLY A 284 -0.67 -25.28 1.95
CA GLY A 284 -1.06 -26.46 1.15
C GLY A 284 -0.46 -26.53 -0.27
N ASP A 285 -0.46 -27.71 -0.87
CA ASP A 285 -0.11 -27.94 -2.29
C ASP A 285 -1.22 -27.46 -3.25
N GLU A 286 -2.46 -27.38 -2.78
CA GLU A 286 -3.61 -26.88 -3.54
C GLU A 286 -3.61 -25.36 -3.79
N ALA A 287 -2.55 -24.66 -3.33
CA ALA A 287 -2.42 -23.22 -3.45
C ALA A 287 -1.98 -22.75 -4.84
N VAL A 288 -1.43 -23.61 -5.73
CA VAL A 288 -0.84 -23.15 -7.00
C VAL A 288 -1.87 -22.45 -7.90
N ALA A 289 -3.04 -23.03 -8.10
CA ALA A 289 -4.09 -22.40 -8.94
C ALA A 289 -4.61 -21.08 -8.34
N LEU A 290 -4.69 -20.98 -7.01
CA LEU A 290 -5.10 -19.76 -6.31
C LEU A 290 -4.00 -18.70 -6.36
N VAL A 291 -2.73 -19.10 -6.28
CA VAL A 291 -1.58 -18.21 -6.48
C VAL A 291 -1.58 -17.68 -7.91
N GLU A 292 -1.87 -18.50 -8.93
CA GLU A 292 -1.95 -18.03 -10.31
C GLU A 292 -3.10 -17.03 -10.54
N ARG A 293 -4.30 -17.31 -10.00
CA ARG A 293 -5.42 -16.35 -10.03
C ARG A 293 -5.08 -15.04 -9.32
N TRP A 294 -4.46 -15.14 -8.14
CA TRP A 294 -4.00 -13.97 -7.40
C TRP A 294 -2.91 -13.18 -8.14
N CYS A 295 -1.94 -13.85 -8.78
CA CYS A 295 -0.92 -13.19 -9.59
C CYS A 295 -1.56 -12.45 -10.77
N ALA A 296 -2.56 -13.04 -11.45
CA ALA A 296 -3.28 -12.37 -12.53
C ALA A 296 -4.04 -11.13 -12.03
N ALA A 297 -4.73 -11.23 -10.88
CA ALA A 297 -5.41 -10.09 -10.28
C ALA A 297 -4.43 -8.96 -9.90
N LEU A 298 -3.25 -9.30 -9.38
CA LEU A 298 -2.20 -8.32 -9.09
C LEU A 298 -1.66 -7.65 -10.36
N GLU A 299 -1.46 -8.41 -11.44
CA GLU A 299 -0.95 -7.86 -12.69
C GLU A 299 -1.87 -6.81 -13.26
N GLU A 300 -3.18 -7.07 -13.26
CA GLU A 300 -4.19 -6.09 -13.64
C GLU A 300 -4.11 -4.85 -12.73
N CYS A 301 -4.12 -5.04 -11.40
CA CYS A 301 -4.06 -3.93 -10.44
C CYS A 301 -2.75 -3.12 -10.51
N SER A 302 -1.67 -3.67 -11.07
CA SER A 302 -0.37 -3.03 -11.18
C SER A 302 -0.19 -2.12 -12.40
N GLN A 303 -1.14 -2.12 -13.36
CA GLN A 303 -1.00 -1.29 -14.56
C GLN A 303 -1.23 0.19 -14.23
N SER A 304 -0.46 1.07 -14.89
CA SER A 304 -0.55 2.52 -14.69
C SER A 304 -1.90 3.14 -15.07
N ALA A 305 -2.71 2.43 -15.85
CA ALA A 305 -4.05 2.89 -16.26
C ALA A 305 -5.08 2.82 -15.11
N TRP A 306 -4.81 2.04 -14.06
CA TRP A 306 -5.71 1.88 -12.93
C TRP A 306 -5.46 2.93 -11.85
N SER A 307 -6.46 3.09 -10.96
CA SER A 307 -6.39 4.02 -9.84
C SER A 307 -5.18 3.73 -8.94
N GLU A 308 -4.56 4.79 -8.43
CA GLU A 308 -3.49 4.74 -7.42
C GLU A 308 -3.76 3.73 -6.30
N LEU A 309 -4.98 3.71 -5.74
CA LEU A 309 -5.37 2.79 -4.68
C LEU A 309 -5.14 1.32 -5.07
N LEU A 310 -5.46 0.92 -6.30
CA LEU A 310 -5.25 -0.47 -6.75
C LEU A 310 -3.77 -0.79 -6.95
N ARG A 311 -2.97 0.18 -7.42
CA ARG A 311 -1.50 0.02 -7.54
C ARG A 311 -0.86 -0.11 -6.15
N LEU A 312 -1.33 0.67 -5.18
CA LEU A 312 -0.91 0.56 -3.78
C LEU A 312 -1.34 -0.78 -3.18
N ALA A 313 -2.55 -1.25 -3.47
CA ALA A 313 -3.02 -2.57 -3.05
C ALA A 313 -2.10 -3.67 -3.60
N ALA A 314 -1.73 -3.60 -4.88
CA ALA A 314 -0.83 -4.56 -5.49
C ALA A 314 0.56 -4.56 -4.82
N ALA A 315 1.13 -3.38 -4.56
CA ALA A 315 2.40 -3.23 -3.86
C ALA A 315 2.37 -3.83 -2.44
N ARG A 316 1.31 -3.52 -1.67
CA ARG A 316 1.13 -4.05 -0.31
C ARG A 316 0.89 -5.56 -0.32
N SER A 317 0.14 -6.07 -1.28
CA SER A 317 -0.08 -7.50 -1.48
C SER A 317 1.21 -8.27 -1.82
N LEU A 318 2.10 -7.69 -2.62
CA LEU A 318 3.43 -8.25 -2.87
C LEU A 318 4.22 -8.39 -1.57
N GLN A 319 4.18 -7.38 -0.71
CA GLN A 319 4.85 -7.44 0.59
C GLN A 319 4.25 -8.52 1.51
N LEU A 320 2.91 -8.60 1.58
CA LEU A 320 2.20 -9.54 2.47
C LEU A 320 2.44 -11.01 2.10
N ALA A 321 2.33 -11.36 0.81
CA ALA A 321 2.34 -12.76 0.37
C ALA A 321 3.40 -13.09 -0.68
N GLY A 322 3.76 -12.11 -1.52
CA GLY A 322 4.64 -12.33 -2.67
C GLY A 322 6.02 -12.83 -2.25
N ALA A 323 6.59 -12.26 -1.19
CA ALA A 323 7.90 -12.70 -0.70
C ALA A 323 7.89 -14.18 -0.28
N GLY A 324 6.78 -14.64 0.32
CA GLY A 324 6.57 -16.04 0.67
C GLY A 324 6.41 -16.96 -0.55
N VAL A 325 5.79 -16.49 -1.64
CA VAL A 325 5.69 -17.24 -2.89
C VAL A 325 7.06 -17.40 -3.55
N VAL A 326 7.83 -16.31 -3.70
CA VAL A 326 9.18 -16.35 -4.29
C VAL A 326 10.12 -17.22 -3.45
N ARG A 327 10.15 -17.06 -2.12
CA ARG A 327 11.00 -17.91 -1.27
C ARG A 327 10.62 -19.40 -1.36
N ARG A 328 9.34 -19.72 -1.56
CA ARG A 328 8.89 -21.10 -1.76
C ARG A 328 9.28 -21.67 -3.13
N SER A 329 9.33 -20.84 -4.18
CA SER A 329 9.79 -21.28 -5.50
C SER A 329 11.30 -21.53 -5.53
N LEU A 330 12.08 -20.75 -4.76
CA LEU A 330 13.53 -20.90 -4.64
C LEU A 330 13.94 -22.14 -3.85
N ARG A 331 13.17 -22.51 -2.83
CA ARG A 331 13.41 -23.76 -2.11
C ARG A 331 13.06 -24.93 -3.03
N ALA A 332 13.86 -26.00 -3.00
CA ALA A 332 13.69 -27.24 -3.78
C ALA A 332 12.34 -27.98 -3.58
N ALA A 333 11.39 -27.37 -2.85
CA ALA A 333 10.08 -27.90 -2.56
C ALA A 333 9.09 -27.75 -3.72
N ARG A 334 9.14 -26.69 -4.56
CA ARG A 334 8.08 -26.41 -5.57
C ARG A 334 8.52 -25.63 -6.83
N PRO A 335 9.10 -26.29 -7.85
CA PRO A 335 9.47 -25.64 -9.11
C PRO A 335 8.27 -25.09 -9.92
N SER A 336 7.05 -25.57 -9.68
CA SER A 336 5.83 -25.09 -10.36
C SER A 336 5.44 -23.65 -10.02
N LEU A 337 5.99 -23.07 -8.94
CA LEU A 337 5.76 -21.66 -8.57
C LEU A 337 6.73 -20.69 -9.26
N GLY A 338 7.68 -21.18 -10.07
CA GLY A 338 8.68 -20.36 -10.77
C GLY A 338 8.06 -19.25 -11.63
N PRO A 339 7.11 -19.56 -12.54
CA PRO A 339 6.46 -18.54 -13.38
C PRO A 339 5.73 -17.47 -12.57
N ALA A 340 4.96 -17.87 -11.55
CA ALA A 340 4.34 -16.94 -10.61
C ALA A 340 5.37 -16.03 -9.94
N ALA A 341 6.46 -16.59 -9.39
CA ALA A 341 7.51 -15.82 -8.74
C ALA A 341 8.13 -14.77 -9.68
N LEU A 342 8.38 -15.13 -10.94
CA LEU A 342 8.88 -14.21 -11.96
C LEU A 342 7.90 -13.07 -12.26
N ARG A 343 6.61 -13.39 -12.40
CA ARG A 343 5.54 -12.40 -12.59
C ARG A 343 5.48 -11.42 -11.42
N LEU A 344 5.60 -11.91 -10.18
CA LEU A 344 5.63 -11.06 -8.97
C LEU A 344 6.82 -10.12 -8.95
N ILE A 345 8.03 -10.60 -9.26
CA ILE A 345 9.23 -9.76 -9.34
C ILE A 345 9.07 -8.74 -10.47
N ASN A 346 8.52 -9.15 -11.61
CA ASN A 346 8.25 -8.27 -12.75
C ASN A 346 7.31 -7.11 -12.37
N MET A 347 6.22 -7.41 -11.66
CA MET A 347 5.31 -6.39 -11.13
C MET A 347 5.99 -5.45 -10.14
N ALA A 348 6.80 -5.98 -9.22
CA ALA A 348 7.54 -5.17 -8.27
C ALA A 348 8.49 -4.18 -8.96
N ILE A 349 9.18 -4.60 -10.03
CA ILE A 349 10.02 -3.70 -10.83
C ILE A 349 9.18 -2.55 -11.41
N ARG A 350 7.96 -2.82 -11.90
CA ARG A 350 7.06 -1.74 -12.39
C ARG A 350 6.65 -0.79 -11.27
N LEU A 351 6.21 -1.33 -10.14
CA LEU A 351 5.70 -0.54 -9.00
C LEU A 351 6.79 0.26 -8.29
N LEU A 352 8.05 -0.19 -8.33
CA LEU A 352 9.21 0.60 -7.88
C LEU A 352 9.47 1.84 -8.74
N GLN A 353 8.85 1.93 -9.91
CA GLN A 353 8.92 3.07 -10.81
C GLN A 353 7.62 3.88 -10.81
N ASP A 354 6.66 3.58 -9.91
CA ASP A 354 5.37 4.27 -9.84
C ASP A 354 5.53 5.76 -9.50
N GLU A 355 4.56 6.59 -9.88
CA GLU A 355 4.53 8.02 -9.57
C GLU A 355 4.33 8.28 -8.08
N GLU A 356 3.52 7.45 -7.45
CA GLU A 356 3.15 7.63 -6.07
C GLU A 356 4.21 7.07 -5.14
N ARG A 357 4.65 7.93 -4.21
CA ARG A 357 5.71 7.59 -3.26
C ARG A 357 5.30 6.43 -2.35
N GLU A 358 4.02 6.36 -1.97
CA GLU A 358 3.52 5.28 -1.12
C GLU A 358 3.57 3.92 -1.85
N VAL A 359 3.24 3.90 -3.15
CA VAL A 359 3.33 2.68 -3.97
C VAL A 359 4.76 2.19 -4.06
N ARG A 360 5.72 3.09 -4.36
CA ARG A 360 7.14 2.73 -4.39
C ARG A 360 7.65 2.23 -3.04
N HIS A 361 7.22 2.88 -1.95
CA HIS A 361 7.59 2.48 -0.61
C HIS A 361 7.13 1.05 -0.26
N GLU A 362 5.86 0.71 -0.54
CA GLU A 362 5.34 -0.65 -0.30
C GLU A 362 6.05 -1.69 -1.19
N ALA A 363 6.32 -1.37 -2.46
CA ALA A 363 7.07 -2.24 -3.37
C ALA A 363 8.52 -2.45 -2.92
N SER A 364 9.16 -1.42 -2.35
CA SER A 364 10.49 -1.52 -1.73
C SER A 364 10.48 -2.44 -0.52
N GLY A 365 9.37 -2.48 0.22
CA GLY A 365 9.14 -3.42 1.33
C GLY A 365 9.22 -4.87 0.87
N PHE A 366 8.62 -5.21 -0.27
CA PHE A 366 8.75 -6.53 -0.88
C PHE A 366 10.20 -6.88 -1.27
N ALA A 367 10.91 -5.96 -1.93
CA ALA A 367 12.32 -6.18 -2.29
C ALA A 367 13.21 -6.38 -1.05
N SER A 368 12.95 -5.61 0.01
CA SER A 368 13.65 -5.70 1.30
C SER A 368 13.44 -7.07 1.95
N LEU A 369 12.21 -7.61 1.91
CA LEU A 369 11.94 -8.97 2.39
C LEU A 369 12.71 -10.02 1.58
N LEU A 370 12.80 -9.90 0.26
CA LEU A 370 13.52 -10.89 -0.56
C LEU A 370 15.04 -10.88 -0.34
N ARG A 371 15.62 -9.72 0.01
CA ARG A 371 17.05 -9.60 0.31
C ARG A 371 17.47 -10.27 1.62
N GLN A 372 16.55 -10.41 2.58
CA GLN A 372 16.85 -11.01 3.88
C GLN A 372 17.20 -12.50 3.73
N SER A 373 18.38 -12.87 4.22
CA SER A 373 18.85 -14.26 4.23
C SER A 373 17.95 -15.13 5.13
N PRO A 374 17.65 -16.39 4.74
CA PRO A 374 16.88 -17.30 5.57
C PRO A 374 17.69 -17.68 6.82
N GLY A 375 17.57 -16.91 7.90
CA GLY A 375 18.28 -17.13 9.16
C GLY A 375 18.58 -15.88 9.98
N GLU A 376 18.53 -14.69 9.37
CA GLU A 376 18.67 -13.42 10.10
C GLU A 376 17.31 -12.98 10.65
N LEU A 377 17.05 -13.33 11.91
CA LEU A 377 15.99 -12.71 12.71
C LEU A 377 16.40 -11.25 12.97
N LEU A 378 15.92 -10.32 12.16
CA LEU A 378 15.87 -8.93 12.59
C LEU A 378 14.89 -8.86 13.77
N GLN A 379 15.44 -8.54 14.93
CA GLN A 379 14.72 -8.42 16.19
C GLN A 379 13.75 -7.23 16.23
N ASP A 380 13.75 -6.35 15.23
CA ASP A 380 12.77 -5.27 15.09
C ASP A 380 12.80 -4.71 13.65
N GLY A 381 11.75 -4.97 12.87
CA GLY A 381 11.44 -4.24 11.65
C GLY A 381 12.22 -4.66 10.38
N CYS A 382 11.52 -4.59 9.24
CA CYS A 382 12.14 -4.65 7.93
C CYS A 382 12.99 -3.37 7.75
N ILE A 383 14.29 -3.50 7.48
CA ILE A 383 15.08 -2.34 7.04
C ILE A 383 14.60 -1.99 5.65
N PHE A 384 13.77 -0.96 5.55
CA PHE A 384 13.27 -0.47 4.27
C PHE A 384 14.44 0.03 3.42
N VAL A 385 14.67 -0.69 2.35
CA VAL A 385 15.67 -0.34 1.34
C VAL A 385 15.10 0.82 0.51
N GLN A 386 15.94 1.78 0.14
CA GLN A 386 15.53 2.84 -0.80
C GLN A 386 15.12 2.24 -2.15
N ASP A 387 14.13 2.83 -2.82
CA ASP A 387 13.51 2.32 -4.05
C ASP A 387 14.53 1.81 -5.10
N ASN A 388 15.58 2.60 -5.37
CA ASN A 388 16.65 2.25 -6.32
C ASN A 388 17.48 1.04 -5.90
N VAL A 389 17.76 0.91 -4.61
CA VAL A 389 18.50 -0.25 -4.07
C VAL A 389 17.58 -1.47 -4.03
N GLY A 390 16.27 -1.28 -3.85
CA GLY A 390 15.26 -2.33 -4.00
C GLY A 390 15.24 -2.89 -5.41
N LEU A 391 15.23 -2.02 -6.43
CA LEU A 391 15.29 -2.42 -7.84
C LEU A 391 16.56 -3.22 -8.15
N GLN A 392 17.73 -2.73 -7.75
CA GLN A 392 19.00 -3.44 -7.92
C GLN A 392 18.97 -4.83 -7.26
N SER A 393 18.44 -4.92 -6.04
CA SER A 393 18.32 -6.19 -5.31
C SER A 393 17.44 -7.21 -6.06
N LEU A 394 16.35 -6.76 -6.67
CA LEU A 394 15.48 -7.63 -7.48
C LEU A 394 16.16 -8.09 -8.77
N LEU A 395 16.91 -7.21 -9.43
CA LEU A 395 17.66 -7.55 -10.65
C LEU A 395 18.79 -8.56 -10.35
N GLU A 396 19.49 -8.39 -9.22
CA GLU A 396 20.49 -9.35 -8.74
C GLU A 396 19.87 -10.72 -8.42
N LEU A 397 18.68 -10.74 -7.78
CA LEU A 397 17.95 -11.97 -7.52
C LEU A 397 17.54 -12.68 -8.82
N LEU A 398 17.06 -11.95 -9.82
CA LEU A 398 16.72 -12.52 -11.12
C LEU A 398 17.95 -13.13 -11.80
N LEU A 399 19.10 -12.46 -11.73
CA LEU A 399 20.36 -12.99 -12.29
C LEU A 399 20.84 -14.25 -11.59
N GLY A 400 20.81 -14.25 -10.25
CA GLY A 400 21.34 -15.34 -9.43
C GLY A 400 20.47 -16.60 -9.47
N GLU A 401 19.17 -16.43 -9.26
CA GLU A 401 18.28 -17.57 -8.99
C GLU A 401 17.35 -17.91 -10.16
N PHE A 402 16.97 -16.93 -10.98
CA PHE A 402 16.03 -17.12 -12.09
C PHE A 402 16.67 -16.97 -13.47
N GLY A 403 17.99 -16.81 -13.56
CA GLY A 403 18.66 -16.46 -14.82
C GLY A 403 18.55 -17.54 -15.90
N GLY A 404 18.41 -18.80 -15.50
CA GLY A 404 18.19 -19.92 -16.42
C GLY A 404 16.74 -20.11 -16.87
N HIS A 405 15.78 -19.38 -16.31
CA HIS A 405 14.36 -19.53 -16.68
C HIS A 405 14.07 -18.79 -18.00
N PRO A 406 13.37 -19.42 -18.97
CA PRO A 406 13.17 -18.85 -20.31
C PRO A 406 12.41 -17.51 -20.27
N GLU A 407 11.50 -17.34 -19.31
CA GLU A 407 10.68 -16.13 -19.22
C GLU A 407 11.44 -14.91 -18.68
N THR A 408 12.53 -15.09 -17.93
CA THR A 408 13.27 -13.99 -17.27
C THR A 408 13.71 -12.94 -18.28
N PHE A 409 14.28 -13.38 -19.41
CA PHE A 409 14.75 -12.48 -20.47
C PHE A 409 13.59 -11.67 -21.07
N ASN A 410 12.48 -12.33 -21.41
CA ASN A 410 11.31 -11.68 -21.99
C ASN A 410 10.64 -10.72 -20.99
N SER A 411 10.53 -11.09 -19.71
CA SER A 411 9.97 -10.23 -18.67
C SER A 411 10.78 -8.94 -18.49
N LEU A 412 12.11 -9.04 -18.52
CA LEU A 412 12.97 -7.84 -18.43
C LEU A 412 12.89 -6.97 -19.68
N LEU A 413 12.75 -7.56 -20.86
CA LEU A 413 12.57 -6.82 -22.11
C LEU A 413 11.27 -5.99 -22.14
N GLN A 414 10.21 -6.41 -21.45
CA GLN A 414 8.94 -5.66 -21.37
C GLN A 414 9.09 -4.27 -20.74
N HIS A 415 10.15 -4.05 -19.95
CA HIS A 415 10.43 -2.75 -19.33
C HIS A 415 11.21 -1.79 -20.23
N ILE A 416 11.72 -2.26 -21.37
CA ILE A 416 12.39 -1.41 -22.35
C ILE A 416 11.31 -0.91 -23.33
N PRO A 417 10.93 0.38 -23.28
CA PRO A 417 9.79 0.86 -24.05
C PRO A 417 10.08 0.83 -25.56
N ILE A 418 9.04 0.62 -26.34
CA ILE A 418 9.10 0.73 -27.81
C ILE A 418 8.63 2.14 -28.17
N LEU A 419 9.58 3.03 -28.43
CA LEU A 419 9.32 4.43 -28.77
C LEU A 419 9.49 4.65 -30.26
N ASP A 420 8.50 5.27 -30.90
CA ASP A 420 8.57 5.67 -32.30
C ASP A 420 9.34 6.99 -32.43
N LEU A 421 10.65 6.87 -32.66
CA LEU A 421 11.53 8.03 -32.85
C LEU A 421 11.06 8.95 -33.98
N ARG A 422 10.49 8.40 -35.05
CA ARG A 422 10.05 9.20 -36.21
C ARG A 422 8.86 10.05 -35.84
N SER A 423 7.86 9.47 -35.19
CA SER A 423 6.70 10.21 -34.70
C SER A 423 7.12 11.34 -33.74
N VAL A 424 8.06 11.06 -32.82
CA VAL A 424 8.58 12.08 -31.89
C VAL A 424 9.28 13.23 -32.62
N VAL A 425 10.09 12.93 -33.64
CA VAL A 425 10.77 13.94 -34.47
C VAL A 425 9.78 14.73 -35.33
N GLU A 426 8.80 14.06 -35.94
CA GLU A 426 7.73 14.70 -36.72
C GLU A 426 6.89 15.65 -35.85
N GLU A 427 6.59 15.27 -34.60
CA GLU A 427 5.92 16.16 -33.64
C GLU A 427 6.76 17.39 -33.29
N LEU A 428 8.08 17.23 -33.14
CA LEU A 428 9.01 18.32 -32.92
C LEU A 428 9.06 19.30 -34.11
N GLU A 429 8.99 18.77 -35.33
CA GLU A 429 8.98 19.56 -36.57
C GLU A 429 7.66 20.30 -36.77
N ALA A 430 6.52 19.64 -36.47
CA ALA A 430 5.18 20.16 -36.69
C ALA A 430 4.85 21.42 -35.86
N ASN A 431 5.73 21.83 -34.94
CA ASN A 431 5.65 23.09 -34.20
C ASN A 431 4.32 23.28 -33.46
N LYS A 432 3.63 22.18 -33.13
CA LYS A 432 2.45 22.21 -32.28
C LYS A 432 2.92 22.66 -30.91
N ALA A 433 2.47 23.85 -30.48
CA ALA A 433 2.68 24.29 -29.10
C ALA A 433 2.21 23.15 -28.19
N ALA A 434 3.07 22.71 -27.27
CA ALA A 434 2.67 21.78 -26.24
C ALA A 434 1.49 22.42 -25.50
N SER A 435 0.30 21.85 -25.68
CA SER A 435 -0.87 22.33 -24.95
C SER A 435 -0.59 22.13 -23.48
N LEU A 436 -0.70 23.19 -22.68
CA LEU A 436 -0.70 23.12 -21.21
C LEU A 436 -1.79 22.19 -20.65
N TYR A 437 -2.72 21.75 -21.50
CA TYR A 437 -3.84 20.87 -21.19
C TYR A 437 -3.71 19.49 -21.86
N LYS A 438 -2.55 19.15 -22.43
CA LYS A 438 -2.32 17.77 -22.88
C LYS A 438 -2.19 16.94 -21.60
N GLU A 439 -3.01 15.89 -21.46
CA GLU A 439 -2.85 14.93 -20.36
C GLU A 439 -1.40 14.45 -20.35
N ASP A 440 -0.77 14.51 -19.18
CA ASP A 440 0.57 14.00 -18.99
C ASP A 440 0.58 12.49 -19.27
N GLU A 441 1.72 11.96 -19.72
CA GLU A 441 1.85 10.50 -19.89
C GLU A 441 1.64 9.82 -18.52
N PRO A 442 0.94 8.67 -18.48
CA PRO A 442 0.70 7.97 -17.21
C PRO A 442 2.05 7.62 -16.57
N ASN A 443 2.22 7.97 -15.29
CA ASN A 443 3.46 7.81 -14.54
C ASN A 443 4.63 8.69 -15.03
N VAL A 444 4.46 10.02 -14.93
CA VAL A 444 5.47 11.03 -15.32
C VAL A 444 6.80 10.87 -14.58
N PHE A 445 6.79 10.24 -13.40
CA PHE A 445 7.97 10.01 -12.57
C PHE A 445 8.74 8.75 -12.95
N ALA A 446 8.20 7.88 -13.80
CA ALA A 446 9.01 6.83 -14.38
C ALA A 446 10.16 7.47 -15.16
N GLU A 447 11.36 6.89 -15.03
CA GLU A 447 12.52 7.26 -15.84
C GLU A 447 12.87 6.09 -16.78
N PRO A 448 12.10 5.83 -17.85
CA PRO A 448 12.30 4.65 -18.70
C PRO A 448 13.70 4.56 -19.31
N ALA A 449 14.34 5.70 -19.57
CA ALA A 449 15.71 5.77 -20.04
C ALA A 449 16.70 5.23 -18.99
N VAL A 450 16.52 5.59 -17.72
CA VAL A 450 17.37 5.14 -16.61
C VAL A 450 17.13 3.65 -16.34
N LEU A 451 15.87 3.22 -16.30
CA LEU A 451 15.54 1.80 -16.15
C LEU A 451 16.15 0.96 -17.29
N ALA A 452 16.00 1.39 -18.55
CA ALA A 452 16.60 0.69 -19.69
C ALA A 452 18.13 0.59 -19.57
N GLN A 453 18.81 1.65 -19.10
CA GLN A 453 20.25 1.63 -18.85
C GLN A 453 20.63 0.65 -17.73
N GLN A 454 19.85 0.57 -16.65
CA GLN A 454 20.07 -0.37 -15.55
C GLN A 454 19.80 -1.83 -15.95
N LEU A 455 18.83 -2.06 -16.85
CA LEU A 455 18.48 -3.39 -17.34
C LEU A 455 19.49 -3.96 -18.34
N LEU A 456 20.13 -3.11 -19.13
CA LEU A 456 21.11 -3.55 -20.14
C LEU A 456 22.19 -4.50 -19.61
N PRO A 457 22.96 -4.17 -18.54
CA PRO A 457 23.99 -5.07 -18.03
C PRO A 457 23.41 -6.40 -17.55
N VAL A 458 22.20 -6.39 -16.99
CA VAL A 458 21.48 -7.59 -16.52
C VAL A 458 21.14 -8.50 -17.71
N LEU A 459 20.52 -7.94 -18.75
CA LEU A 459 20.14 -8.67 -19.98
C LEU A 459 21.36 -9.27 -20.69
N VAL A 460 22.46 -8.53 -20.77
CA VAL A 460 23.72 -9.01 -21.36
C VAL A 460 24.29 -10.16 -20.53
N GLN A 461 24.36 -10.01 -19.20
CA GLN A 461 24.84 -11.09 -18.33
C GLN A 461 24.00 -12.37 -18.40
N LEU A 462 22.68 -12.25 -18.55
CA LEU A 462 21.80 -13.42 -18.74
C LEU A 462 22.18 -14.20 -20.00
N LEU A 463 22.46 -13.50 -21.10
CA LEU A 463 22.86 -14.09 -22.38
C LEU A 463 24.24 -14.75 -22.31
N GLU A 464 25.20 -14.07 -21.70
CA GLU A 464 26.60 -14.51 -21.60
C GLU A 464 26.77 -15.71 -20.66
N LYS A 465 26.00 -15.77 -19.57
CA LYS A 465 26.04 -16.89 -18.61
C LYS A 465 25.24 -18.11 -19.08
N ALA A 466 24.36 -17.95 -20.07
CA ALA A 466 23.53 -19.03 -20.56
C ALA A 466 24.36 -20.08 -21.34
N PRO A 467 24.14 -21.39 -21.10
CA PRO A 467 24.79 -22.44 -21.88
C PRO A 467 24.49 -22.31 -23.37
N THR A 468 25.45 -22.66 -24.22
CA THR A 468 25.28 -22.69 -25.69
C THR A 468 24.12 -23.60 -26.06
N GLY A 469 23.16 -23.08 -26.84
CA GLY A 469 21.97 -23.83 -27.26
C GLY A 469 20.84 -23.86 -26.21
N SER A 470 20.92 -23.02 -25.18
CA SER A 470 19.83 -22.86 -24.22
C SER A 470 18.55 -22.30 -24.87
N PRO A 471 17.35 -22.54 -24.26
CA PRO A 471 16.11 -21.88 -24.68
C PRO A 471 16.22 -20.36 -24.70
N LEU A 472 17.06 -19.79 -23.84
CA LEU A 472 17.33 -18.35 -23.78
C LEU A 472 18.00 -17.84 -25.06
N HIS A 473 18.97 -18.57 -25.62
CA HIS A 473 19.57 -18.21 -26.92
C HIS A 473 18.56 -18.27 -28.07
N ALA A 474 17.64 -19.24 -28.07
CA ALA A 474 16.58 -19.33 -29.06
C ALA A 474 15.60 -18.15 -28.96
N LEU A 475 15.21 -17.75 -27.74
CA LEU A 475 14.38 -16.57 -27.50
C LEU A 475 15.08 -15.27 -27.88
N ALA A 476 16.37 -15.15 -27.57
CA ALA A 476 17.18 -14.00 -27.95
C ALA A 476 17.29 -13.87 -29.48
N LEU A 477 17.42 -15.00 -30.18
CA LEU A 477 17.38 -15.04 -31.64
C LEU A 477 16.02 -14.55 -32.15
N GLN A 478 14.90 -15.09 -31.68
CA GLN A 478 13.55 -14.67 -32.06
C GLN A 478 13.32 -13.17 -31.83
N TRP A 479 13.75 -12.65 -30.68
CA TRP A 479 13.68 -11.22 -30.37
C TRP A 479 14.53 -10.39 -31.34
N LEU A 480 15.73 -10.86 -31.66
CA LEU A 480 16.62 -10.22 -32.62
C LEU A 480 16.00 -10.18 -34.03
N GLU A 481 15.34 -11.25 -34.50
CA GLU A 481 14.68 -11.27 -35.80
C GLU A 481 13.54 -10.23 -35.85
N ALA A 482 12.75 -10.14 -34.79
CA ALA A 482 11.61 -9.23 -34.71
C ALA A 482 12.03 -7.76 -34.54
N THR A 483 13.08 -7.50 -33.75
CA THR A 483 13.42 -6.15 -33.29
C THR A 483 14.60 -5.53 -34.03
N GLY A 484 15.59 -6.34 -34.40
CA GLY A 484 16.86 -5.87 -34.93
C GLY A 484 16.73 -4.95 -36.16
N PRO A 485 15.96 -5.32 -37.21
CA PRO A 485 15.83 -4.49 -38.41
C PRO A 485 15.21 -3.11 -38.14
N GLY A 486 14.31 -3.03 -37.15
CA GLY A 486 13.73 -1.76 -36.69
C GLY A 486 14.77 -0.88 -36.02
N VAL A 487 15.55 -1.45 -35.09
CA VAL A 487 16.62 -0.73 -34.37
C VAL A 487 17.67 -0.18 -35.33
N LEU A 488 18.12 -0.95 -36.31
CA LEU A 488 19.08 -0.48 -37.32
C LEU A 488 18.49 0.68 -38.15
N ARG A 489 17.22 0.57 -38.55
CA ARG A 489 16.53 1.62 -39.31
C ARG A 489 16.41 2.91 -38.51
N ASP A 490 16.16 2.82 -37.22
CA ASP A 490 16.03 3.97 -36.33
C ASP A 490 17.38 4.61 -36.02
N LEU A 491 18.45 3.81 -35.87
CA LEU A 491 19.83 4.32 -35.80
C LEU A 491 20.21 5.08 -37.08
N GLN A 492 19.92 4.52 -38.25
CA GLN A 492 20.21 5.18 -39.52
C GLN A 492 19.37 6.45 -39.71
N TYR A 493 18.11 6.44 -39.27
CA TYR A 493 17.27 7.63 -39.26
C TYR A 493 17.85 8.70 -38.35
N CYS A 494 18.26 8.33 -37.14
CA CYS A 494 18.96 9.21 -36.21
C CYS A 494 20.23 9.79 -36.83
N LYS A 495 21.11 8.95 -37.39
CA LYS A 495 22.32 9.42 -38.09
C LYS A 495 22.02 10.49 -39.14
N ARG A 496 20.94 10.32 -39.93
CA ARG A 496 20.53 11.30 -40.95
C ARG A 496 20.02 12.60 -40.33
N CYS A 497 19.10 12.53 -39.37
CA CYS A 497 18.50 13.68 -38.70
C CYS A 497 19.53 14.56 -37.98
N TRP A 498 20.58 13.95 -37.41
CA TRP A 498 21.63 14.65 -36.68
C TRP A 498 22.96 14.77 -37.44
N SER A 499 22.96 14.45 -38.75
CA SER A 499 24.06 14.78 -39.66
C SER A 499 23.96 16.23 -40.16
N GLN A 500 25.10 16.79 -40.59
CA GLN A 500 25.26 18.22 -40.91
C GLN A 500 24.14 18.77 -41.82
N GLY A 501 23.40 19.77 -41.32
CA GLY A 501 22.38 20.55 -42.06
C GLY A 501 20.95 20.48 -41.49
N ALA A 502 20.55 19.37 -40.88
CA ALA A 502 19.20 19.19 -40.32
C ALA A 502 19.10 19.57 -38.83
N ALA A 503 20.13 19.26 -38.04
CA ALA A 503 20.17 19.52 -36.59
C ALA A 503 20.04 21.01 -36.19
N VAL A 504 20.50 21.93 -37.04
CA VAL A 504 20.50 23.38 -36.77
C VAL A 504 19.09 23.95 -36.69
N ARG A 505 18.10 23.36 -37.38
CA ARG A 505 16.72 23.89 -37.40
C ARG A 505 15.95 23.61 -36.11
N TRP A 506 16.29 22.55 -35.38
CA TRP A 506 15.49 22.06 -34.25
C TRP A 506 16.25 22.04 -32.92
N GLY A 507 17.54 22.41 -32.90
CA GLY A 507 18.45 22.19 -31.76
C GLY A 507 17.89 22.57 -30.38
N MET A 508 17.37 23.79 -30.20
CA MET A 508 16.82 24.21 -28.90
C MET A 508 15.54 23.46 -28.51
N LYS A 509 14.69 23.07 -29.48
CA LYS A 509 13.48 22.29 -29.20
C LYS A 509 13.81 20.86 -28.84
N ALA A 510 14.77 20.27 -29.54
CA ALA A 510 15.27 18.92 -29.27
C ALA A 510 15.85 18.84 -27.86
N LEU A 511 16.66 19.83 -27.45
CA LEU A 511 17.23 19.89 -26.11
C LEU A 511 16.16 19.96 -25.00
N GLY A 512 15.04 20.64 -25.24
CA GLY A 512 13.94 20.76 -24.28
C GLY A 512 12.91 19.61 -24.31
N CYS A 513 13.07 18.62 -25.19
CA CYS A 513 12.06 17.58 -25.40
C CYS A 513 12.40 16.29 -24.64
N ALA A 514 11.81 16.09 -23.46
CA ALA A 514 12.03 14.89 -22.64
C ALA A 514 11.72 13.59 -23.41
N ARG A 515 10.63 13.54 -24.19
CA ARG A 515 10.25 12.36 -24.99
C ARG A 515 11.32 12.00 -26.03
N LEU A 516 11.97 12.98 -26.65
CA LEU A 516 13.08 12.74 -27.57
C LEU A 516 14.28 12.16 -26.84
N HIS A 517 14.67 12.75 -25.71
CA HIS A 517 15.79 12.24 -24.89
C HIS A 517 15.54 10.79 -24.47
N THR A 518 14.32 10.46 -24.02
CA THR A 518 13.94 9.09 -23.68
C THR A 518 14.01 8.17 -24.90
N ALA A 519 13.45 8.58 -26.05
CA ALA A 519 13.49 7.78 -27.27
C ALA A 519 14.92 7.48 -27.75
N LEU A 520 15.80 8.49 -27.72
CA LEU A 520 17.20 8.34 -28.11
C LEU A 520 17.97 7.44 -27.12
N ALA A 521 17.81 7.66 -25.82
CA ALA A 521 18.48 6.84 -24.81
C ALA A 521 18.06 5.36 -24.90
N VAL A 522 16.77 5.10 -25.06
CA VAL A 522 16.24 3.75 -25.23
C VAL A 522 16.71 3.12 -26.55
N LEU A 523 16.77 3.88 -27.64
CA LEU A 523 17.33 3.41 -28.91
C LEU A 523 18.79 2.96 -28.75
N LEU A 524 19.61 3.75 -28.06
CA LEU A 524 21.01 3.39 -27.79
C LEU A 524 21.13 2.12 -26.96
N VAL A 525 20.28 1.95 -25.94
CA VAL A 525 20.23 0.71 -25.14
C VAL A 525 19.85 -0.50 -26.01
N ARG A 526 18.78 -0.38 -26.81
CA ARG A 526 18.33 -1.47 -27.70
C ARG A 526 19.39 -1.83 -28.74
N ALA A 527 20.03 -0.83 -29.35
CA ALA A 527 21.13 -1.03 -30.29
C ALA A 527 22.31 -1.77 -29.66
N ARG A 528 22.71 -1.37 -28.45
CA ARG A 528 23.79 -2.05 -27.70
C ARG A 528 23.40 -3.49 -27.36
N LEU A 529 22.14 -3.74 -27.00
CA LEU A 529 21.65 -5.09 -26.75
C LEU A 529 21.66 -5.94 -28.03
N VAL A 530 21.19 -5.41 -29.17
CA VAL A 530 21.25 -6.09 -30.48
C VAL A 530 22.69 -6.46 -30.84
N ALA A 531 23.63 -5.53 -30.69
CA ALA A 531 25.06 -5.79 -30.95
C ALA A 531 25.61 -6.92 -30.08
N ARG A 532 25.28 -6.93 -28.79
CA ARG A 532 25.69 -7.99 -27.86
C ARG A 532 25.04 -9.34 -28.17
N VAL A 533 23.75 -9.36 -28.52
CA VAL A 533 23.07 -10.60 -28.93
C VAL A 533 23.73 -11.19 -30.18
N LEU A 534 24.04 -10.37 -31.19
CA LEU A 534 24.76 -10.83 -32.39
C LEU A 534 26.14 -11.41 -32.03
N GLN A 535 26.85 -10.77 -31.12
CA GLN A 535 28.17 -11.23 -30.68
C GLN A 535 28.10 -12.58 -29.95
N VAL A 536 27.13 -12.75 -29.05
CA VAL A 536 26.96 -13.98 -28.25
C VAL A 536 26.47 -15.14 -29.12
N LEU A 537 25.56 -14.89 -30.06
CA LEU A 537 24.97 -15.95 -30.91
C LEU A 537 25.87 -16.33 -32.10
N GLY A 538 26.86 -15.51 -32.45
CA GLY A 538 27.86 -15.79 -33.48
C GLY A 538 27.26 -16.07 -34.86
N GLU A 539 27.75 -17.11 -35.53
CA GLU A 539 27.33 -17.47 -36.89
C GLU A 539 25.82 -17.68 -37.04
N SER A 540 25.17 -18.20 -35.98
CA SER A 540 23.72 -18.46 -35.91
C SER A 540 22.88 -17.21 -36.17
N ALA A 541 23.41 -16.03 -35.89
CA ALA A 541 22.72 -14.75 -36.07
C ALA A 541 23.22 -13.94 -37.29
N THR A 542 24.30 -14.36 -37.95
CA THR A 542 24.88 -13.65 -39.11
C THR A 542 24.18 -13.93 -40.44
N THR A 543 23.35 -14.97 -40.52
CA THR A 543 22.57 -15.35 -41.72
C THR A 543 21.17 -14.71 -41.77
N MET A 544 20.90 -13.75 -40.88
CA MET A 544 19.56 -13.24 -40.61
C MET A 544 19.02 -12.28 -41.69
N PRO A 545 17.80 -12.52 -42.23
CA PRO A 545 17.17 -11.63 -43.18
C PRO A 545 16.85 -10.26 -42.56
N GLY A 546 17.29 -9.18 -43.21
CA GLY A 546 16.86 -7.81 -42.88
C GLY A 546 17.74 -7.02 -41.91
N LEU A 547 18.63 -7.67 -41.15
CA LEU A 547 19.65 -6.95 -40.36
C LEU A 547 20.82 -6.51 -41.25
N GLY A 548 21.21 -7.34 -42.21
CA GLY A 548 22.16 -6.99 -43.28
C GLY A 548 23.56 -6.52 -42.84
N CYS A 549 23.86 -6.55 -41.54
CA CYS A 549 25.10 -6.08 -40.95
C CYS A 549 25.55 -6.98 -39.78
N GLY A 550 26.87 -7.10 -39.60
CA GLY A 550 27.48 -7.85 -38.50
C GLY A 550 27.50 -7.07 -37.17
N SER A 551 27.86 -7.74 -36.07
CA SER A 551 27.99 -7.08 -34.76
C SER A 551 28.96 -5.89 -34.79
N GLN A 552 30.12 -6.04 -35.45
CA GLN A 552 31.13 -4.98 -35.56
C GLN A 552 30.62 -3.76 -36.34
N GLU A 553 29.85 -3.98 -37.41
CA GLU A 553 29.29 -2.89 -38.22
C GLU A 553 28.22 -2.13 -37.44
N LEU A 554 27.39 -2.85 -36.67
CA LEU A 554 26.39 -2.23 -35.80
C LEU A 554 27.03 -1.46 -34.64
N GLU A 555 28.11 -1.97 -34.05
CA GLU A 555 28.88 -1.26 -33.02
C GLU A 555 29.48 0.04 -33.57
N GLN A 556 30.05 0.02 -34.77
CA GLN A 556 30.58 1.23 -35.43
C GLN A 556 29.48 2.26 -35.71
N GLU A 557 28.32 1.82 -36.22
CA GLU A 557 27.17 2.72 -36.44
C GLU A 557 26.64 3.29 -35.11
N LEU A 558 26.60 2.48 -34.05
CA LEU A 558 26.20 2.93 -32.71
C LEU A 558 27.16 3.99 -32.16
N GLU A 559 28.48 3.77 -32.26
CA GLU A 559 29.50 4.73 -31.82
C GLU A 559 29.39 6.07 -32.58
N LEU A 560 29.19 6.00 -33.90
CA LEU A 560 28.99 7.19 -34.73
C LEU A 560 27.75 7.97 -34.31
N VAL A 561 26.60 7.29 -34.13
CA VAL A 561 25.35 7.94 -33.70
C VAL A 561 25.49 8.51 -32.29
N GLN A 562 26.07 7.77 -31.35
CA GLN A 562 26.30 8.27 -29.99
C GLN A 562 27.19 9.51 -30.01
N GLY A 563 28.26 9.52 -30.82
CA GLY A 563 29.14 10.69 -31.00
C GLY A 563 28.39 11.91 -31.54
N LEU A 564 27.51 11.73 -32.52
CA LEU A 564 26.67 12.81 -33.07
C LEU A 564 25.68 13.35 -32.01
N LEU A 565 25.03 12.47 -31.26
CA LEU A 565 24.08 12.88 -30.22
C LEU A 565 24.77 13.66 -29.09
N VAL A 566 25.98 13.26 -28.69
CA VAL A 566 26.81 13.98 -27.71
C VAL A 566 27.19 15.37 -28.23
N GLN A 567 27.61 15.49 -29.50
CA GLN A 567 27.92 16.79 -30.11
C GLN A 567 26.72 17.76 -30.09
N HIS A 568 25.51 17.22 -30.10
CA HIS A 568 24.26 17.98 -30.05
C HIS A 568 23.64 18.11 -28.65
N GLY A 569 24.29 17.60 -27.60
CA GLY A 569 23.79 17.67 -26.22
C GLY A 569 22.57 16.79 -25.94
N LEU A 570 22.33 15.76 -26.75
CA LEU A 570 21.19 14.85 -26.66
C LEU A 570 21.54 13.48 -26.06
N ALA A 571 22.81 13.28 -25.73
CA ALA A 571 23.29 12.11 -25.01
C ALA A 571 24.41 12.52 -24.05
N PRO A 572 24.53 11.87 -22.88
CA PRO A 572 25.67 12.09 -21.99
C PRO A 572 26.97 11.63 -22.66
N VAL A 573 28.07 12.34 -22.37
CA VAL A 573 29.41 11.93 -22.79
C VAL A 573 29.70 10.55 -22.19
N PRO A 574 30.09 9.54 -22.97
CA PRO A 574 30.46 8.25 -22.41
C PRO A 574 31.68 8.42 -21.49
N ASN A 575 31.51 8.15 -20.18
CA ASN A 575 32.63 8.08 -19.24
C ASN A 575 33.55 6.93 -19.65
N GLN A 576 34.86 7.20 -19.72
CA GLN A 576 35.89 6.23 -20.11
C GLN A 576 36.19 5.13 -19.07
N ASP A 577 35.44 5.04 -17.96
CA ASP A 577 35.80 4.18 -16.81
C ASP A 577 34.95 2.90 -16.63
N ASN A 578 33.99 2.60 -17.50
CA ASN A 578 33.26 1.32 -17.41
C ASN A 578 33.79 0.29 -18.40
N ALA A 579 34.98 -0.24 -18.11
CA ALA A 579 35.38 -1.57 -18.58
C ALA A 579 34.58 -2.65 -17.82
N PRO A 580 34.25 -3.81 -18.42
CA PRO A 580 33.57 -4.89 -17.74
C PRO A 580 34.58 -5.60 -16.83
N GLY A 581 34.62 -5.24 -15.55
CA GLY A 581 35.52 -5.86 -14.59
C GLY A 581 35.23 -5.41 -13.16
N GLU A 582 34.73 -6.35 -12.37
CA GLU A 582 34.68 -6.36 -10.89
C GLU A 582 33.82 -5.29 -10.20
N LEU A 583 32.62 -5.70 -9.78
CA LEU A 583 31.91 -5.11 -8.65
C LEU A 583 32.76 -5.27 -7.38
N GLY A 584 33.58 -4.26 -7.07
CA GLY A 584 34.26 -4.12 -5.78
C GLY A 584 33.35 -3.50 -4.72
N PRO A 585 33.47 -3.90 -3.43
CA PRO A 585 32.54 -3.51 -2.39
C PRO A 585 32.78 -2.06 -1.95
N LEU A 586 31.77 -1.20 -2.05
CA LEU A 586 31.78 0.13 -1.43
C LEU A 586 31.13 0.06 -0.05
N LEU A 587 31.95 -0.29 0.94
CA LEU A 587 31.67 -0.09 2.36
C LEU A 587 32.36 1.19 2.83
N GLY A 588 31.58 2.09 3.42
CA GLY A 588 31.98 2.73 4.68
C GLY A 588 32.41 4.20 4.64
N THR A 589 31.56 5.01 5.26
CA THR A 589 31.90 6.08 6.23
C THR A 589 32.74 7.26 5.76
N ASP A 590 32.08 8.42 5.59
CA ASP A 590 32.37 9.62 6.42
C ASP A 590 31.52 10.82 5.99
N SER A 591 30.53 11.18 6.81
CA SER A 591 29.90 12.51 6.77
C SER A 591 29.45 12.94 8.16
N SER A 592 30.42 13.11 9.06
CA SER A 592 30.24 13.98 10.23
C SER A 592 31.40 14.98 10.31
N LYS A 593 31.21 16.12 9.63
CA LYS A 593 31.83 17.42 9.90
C LYS A 593 31.38 18.37 8.80
N HIS A 594 30.39 19.20 9.11
CA HIS A 594 30.46 20.65 8.93
C HIS A 594 29.18 21.27 9.49
N ALA A 595 29.31 21.81 10.71
CA ALA A 595 28.42 22.80 11.28
C ALA A 595 29.16 24.14 11.34
N ALA A 596 28.39 25.22 11.25
CA ALA A 596 28.72 26.64 11.43
C ALA A 596 29.47 27.33 10.27
N VAL A 597 28.76 28.14 9.47
CA VAL A 597 28.42 29.55 9.79
C VAL A 597 26.99 29.82 9.32
#